data_AF-A0A7K4FTQ6-F1
#
_entry.id   AF-A0A7K4FTQ6-F1
#
_cell.length_a   1.000
_cell.length_b   1.000
_cell.length_c   1.000
_cell.angle_alpha   90.00
_cell.angle_beta   90.00
_cell.angle_gamma   90.00
#
_symmetry.space_group_name_H-M   'P 1'
#
loop_
_entity.id
_entity.type
_entity.pdbx_description
1 polymer ?
#
loop_
_entity_poly.entity_id
_entity_poly.type
_entity_poly.pdbx_seq_one_letter_code
_entity_poly.pdbx_strand_id
1 'polypeptide(L)'
;MKVIDVHVHLIPSEMMKEKVGETIFENKAFNLDIYRKVISSPDELVKIMDQWGVEKINVMSYSSPYVMGFDDKLIEWVGKYCSSYPDRLMPVMSANPLLDKSQWRNLRSTGVSITLRG
;
A
#
# COMPACT_ATOMS: atom_id res chain seq x y z
N MET A 1 5.51 16.17 -18.41
CA MET A 1 4.16 16.00 -17.81
C MET A 1 4.35 15.40 -16.43
N LYS A 2 3.59 15.84 -15.43
CA LYS A 2 3.66 15.30 -14.06
C LYS A 2 2.68 14.13 -13.95
N VAL A 3 3.19 12.92 -13.72
CA VAL A 3 2.36 11.71 -13.58
C VAL A 3 2.10 11.44 -12.10
N ILE A 4 0.84 11.20 -11.76
CA ILE A 4 0.43 10.78 -10.42
C ILE A 4 -0.30 9.45 -10.58
N ASP A 5 0.22 8.40 -9.96
CA ASP A 5 -0.49 7.12 -9.88
C ASP A 5 -1.39 7.11 -8.63
N VAL A 6 -2.68 6.85 -8.83
CA VAL A 6 -3.65 6.90 -7.74
C VAL A 6 -3.96 5.54 -7.14
N HIS A 7 -3.32 4.46 -7.62
CA HIS A 7 -3.61 3.11 -7.16
C HIS A 7 -2.41 2.15 -7.29
N VAL A 8 -1.59 2.08 -6.25
CA VAL A 8 -0.47 1.12 -6.16
C VAL A 8 -0.62 0.24 -4.93
N HIS A 9 -0.46 -1.08 -5.09
CA HIS A 9 -0.40 -2.01 -3.95
C HIS A 9 1.05 -2.40 -3.64
N LEU A 10 1.45 -2.22 -2.38
CA LEU A 10 2.72 -2.71 -1.84
C LEU A 10 2.41 -3.64 -0.68
N ILE A 11 2.72 -4.92 -0.83
CA ILE A 11 2.29 -5.95 0.11
C ILE A 11 3.47 -6.89 0.42
N PRO A 12 4.01 -6.86 1.64
CA PRO A 12 5.04 -7.82 2.02
C PRO A 12 4.53 -9.26 1.89
N SER A 13 5.31 -10.12 1.22
CA SER A 13 4.93 -11.52 0.95
C SER A 13 4.70 -12.36 2.21
N GLU A 14 5.32 -11.97 3.31
CA GLU A 14 5.17 -12.58 4.63
C GLU A 14 3.83 -12.25 5.30
N MET A 15 3.11 -11.23 4.81
CA MET A 15 1.80 -10.83 5.32
C MET A 15 0.63 -11.46 4.53
N MET A 16 0.90 -12.14 3.42
CA MET A 16 -0.11 -12.89 2.65
C MET A 16 -0.14 -14.36 3.05
N LYS A 17 -1.29 -15.00 2.83
CA LYS A 17 -1.39 -16.47 2.85
C LYS A 17 -0.48 -17.07 1.77
N GLU A 18 0.15 -18.18 2.10
CA GLU A 18 1.09 -18.90 1.22
C GLU A 18 0.55 -19.11 -0.20
N LYS A 19 -0.65 -19.69 -0.34
CA LYS A 19 -1.30 -19.94 -1.64
C LYS A 19 -1.53 -18.69 -2.50
N VAL A 20 -1.68 -17.53 -1.87
CA VAL A 20 -1.82 -16.25 -2.58
C VAL A 20 -0.47 -15.83 -3.15
N GLY A 21 0.59 -15.98 -2.35
CA GLY A 21 1.96 -15.75 -2.80
C GLY A 21 2.36 -16.65 -3.96
N GLU A 22 2.06 -17.95 -3.89
CA GLU A 22 2.27 -18.89 -5.00
C GLU A 22 1.58 -18.39 -6.27
N THR A 23 0.30 -18.03 -6.18
CA THR A 23 -0.49 -17.56 -7.33
C THR A 23 0.08 -16.28 -7.97
N ILE A 24 0.53 -15.31 -7.17
CA ILE A 24 1.02 -14.03 -7.66
C ILE A 24 2.46 -14.15 -8.18
N PHE A 25 3.35 -14.78 -7.40
CA PHE A 25 4.79 -14.75 -7.65
C PHE A 25 5.27 -15.82 -8.62
N GLU A 26 4.48 -16.88 -8.88
CA GLU A 26 4.79 -17.86 -9.94
C GLU A 26 4.39 -17.36 -11.33
N ASN A 27 3.68 -16.24 -11.43
CA ASN A 27 3.35 -15.64 -12.72
C ASN A 27 4.62 -15.10 -13.39
N LYS A 28 4.96 -15.64 -14.58
CA LYS A 28 6.15 -15.26 -15.34
C LYS A 28 6.21 -13.78 -15.75
N ALA A 29 5.08 -13.09 -15.82
CA ALA A 29 5.02 -11.65 -16.09
C ALA A 29 5.36 -10.80 -14.85
N PHE A 30 5.40 -11.40 -13.66
CA PHE A 30 5.69 -10.71 -12.42
C PHE A 30 7.20 -10.60 -12.19
N ASN A 31 7.70 -9.37 -12.07
CA ASN A 31 9.10 -9.14 -11.77
C ASN A 31 9.35 -9.19 -10.25
N LEU A 32 9.63 -10.38 -9.75
CA LEU A 32 9.81 -10.63 -8.31
C LEU A 32 11.02 -9.87 -7.73
N ASP A 33 12.08 -9.67 -8.51
CA ASP A 33 13.29 -9.00 -8.03
C ASP A 33 13.07 -7.50 -7.82
N ILE A 34 12.37 -6.84 -8.75
CA ILE A 34 11.96 -5.44 -8.57
C ILE A 34 11.00 -5.33 -7.39
N TYR A 35 10.03 -6.24 -7.29
CA TYR A 35 9.05 -6.23 -6.21
C TYR A 35 9.73 -6.32 -4.84
N ARG A 36 10.66 -7.27 -4.65
CA ARG A 36 11.40 -7.42 -3.39
C ARG A 36 12.21 -6.18 -3.03
N LYS A 37 12.87 -5.55 -4.00
CA LYS A 37 13.61 -4.30 -3.76
C LYS A 37 12.69 -3.18 -3.29
N VAL A 38 11.58 -2.97 -3.99
CA VAL A 38 10.57 -1.96 -3.62
C VAL A 38 10.02 -2.23 -2.22
N ILE A 39 9.60 -3.47 -1.93
CA ILE A 39 9.07 -3.81 -0.60
C ILE A 39 10.12 -3.58 0.51
N SER A 40 11.40 -3.82 0.23
CA SER A 40 12.46 -3.67 1.24
C SER A 40 12.77 -2.22 1.62
N SER A 41 12.53 -1.24 0.74
CA SER A 41 12.85 0.16 1.00
C SER A 41 12.02 1.15 0.17
N PRO A 42 11.44 2.19 0.79
CA PRO A 42 10.84 3.33 0.09
C PRO A 42 11.81 4.04 -0.88
N ASP A 43 13.11 4.03 -0.59
CA ASP A 43 14.12 4.66 -1.46
C ASP A 43 14.17 4.00 -2.84
N GLU A 44 14.05 2.67 -2.89
CA GLU A 44 14.08 1.93 -4.16
C GLU A 44 12.83 2.23 -5.00
N LEU A 45 11.68 2.42 -4.35
CA LEU A 45 10.47 2.84 -5.03
C LEU A 45 10.60 4.25 -5.62
N VAL A 46 11.10 5.20 -4.83
CA VAL A 46 11.27 6.59 -5.30
C VAL A 46 12.27 6.66 -6.45
N LYS A 47 13.36 5.87 -6.42
CA LYS A 47 14.29 5.77 -7.57
C LYS A 47 13.59 5.29 -8.84
N ILE A 48 12.73 4.27 -8.74
CA ILE A 48 11.95 3.77 -9.88
C ILE A 48 10.95 4.82 -10.35
N MET A 49 10.26 5.49 -9.42
CA MET A 49 9.34 6.60 -9.73
C MET A 49 10.05 7.71 -10.52
N ASP A 50 11.25 8.12 -10.09
CA ASP A 50 12.05 9.15 -10.76
C ASP A 50 12.45 8.71 -12.18
N GLN A 51 12.86 7.45 -12.35
CA GLN A 51 13.18 6.87 -13.66
C GLN A 51 11.97 6.86 -14.61
N TRP A 52 10.77 6.66 -14.08
CA TRP A 52 9.53 6.61 -14.87
C TRP A 52 8.83 7.97 -14.99
N GLY A 53 9.36 9.02 -14.36
CA GLY A 53 8.73 10.35 -14.35
C GLY A 53 7.44 10.42 -13.53
N VAL A 54 7.28 9.53 -12.53
CA VAL A 54 6.16 9.51 -11.59
C VAL A 54 6.44 10.43 -10.41
N GLU A 55 5.64 11.47 -10.27
CA GLU A 55 5.81 12.46 -9.21
C GLU A 55 5.27 11.94 -7.87
N LYS A 56 4.10 11.30 -7.87
CA LYS A 56 3.41 10.87 -6.66
C LYS A 56 2.70 9.55 -6.88
N ILE A 57 2.61 8.74 -5.83
CA ILE A 57 1.77 7.54 -5.82
C ILE A 57 0.88 7.48 -4.58
N ASN A 58 -0.32 6.94 -4.75
CA ASN A 58 -1.15 6.51 -3.63
C ASN A 58 -0.93 5.01 -3.37
N VAL A 59 -0.47 4.69 -2.15
CA VAL A 59 -0.21 3.31 -1.72
C VAL A 59 -1.43 2.78 -0.98
N MET A 60 -2.06 1.79 -1.57
CA MET A 60 -3.34 1.24 -1.15
C MET A 60 -3.14 0.09 -0.16
N SER A 61 -3.71 0.23 1.04
CA SER A 61 -3.78 -0.82 2.06
C SER A 61 -5.24 -1.19 2.34
N TYR A 62 -5.50 -2.48 2.54
CA TYR A 62 -6.83 -2.96 2.89
C TYR A 62 -6.81 -4.21 3.76
N SER A 63 -7.84 -4.35 4.59
CA SER A 63 -8.05 -5.53 5.43
C SER A 63 -8.78 -6.61 4.62
N SER A 64 -8.19 -7.80 4.53
CA SER A 64 -8.77 -8.97 3.85
C SER A 64 -8.27 -10.27 4.50
N PRO A 65 -8.66 -10.53 5.76
CA PRO A 65 -8.09 -11.64 6.53
C PRO A 65 -8.49 -13.01 5.97
N TYR A 66 -9.70 -13.13 5.41
CA TYR A 66 -10.23 -14.41 4.94
C TYR A 66 -9.71 -14.83 3.58
N VAL A 67 -9.46 -13.88 2.67
CA VAL A 67 -8.97 -14.18 1.31
C VAL A 67 -7.45 -14.05 1.26
N MET A 68 -6.94 -12.87 1.62
CA MET A 68 -5.52 -12.55 1.43
C MET A 68 -4.66 -12.87 2.65
N GLY A 69 -5.24 -12.79 3.86
CA GLY A 69 -4.51 -12.89 5.13
C GLY A 69 -4.14 -11.54 5.75
N PHE A 70 -4.44 -10.42 5.07
CA PHE A 70 -4.12 -9.08 5.55
C PHE A 70 -5.03 -8.68 6.72
N ASP A 71 -4.42 -8.32 7.84
CA ASP A 71 -5.07 -7.64 8.96
C ASP A 71 -4.61 -6.17 9.02
N ASP A 72 -4.94 -5.49 10.11
CA ASP A 72 -4.61 -4.06 10.31
C ASP A 72 -3.10 -3.79 10.31
N LYS A 73 -2.24 -4.81 10.45
CA LYS A 73 -0.79 -4.64 10.35
C LYS A 73 -0.35 -4.22 8.96
N LEU A 74 -1.07 -4.61 7.90
CA LEU A 74 -0.77 -4.13 6.55
C LEU A 74 -1.01 -2.62 6.45
N ILE A 75 -2.07 -2.13 7.09
CA ILE A 75 -2.41 -0.70 7.12
C ILE A 75 -1.32 0.07 7.85
N GLU A 76 -0.90 -0.39 9.03
CA GLU A 76 0.20 0.20 9.78
C GLU A 76 1.52 0.18 9.00
N TRP A 77 1.80 -0.93 8.33
CA TRP A 77 3.01 -1.10 7.52
C TRP A 77 3.04 -0.09 6.36
N VAL A 78 1.95 0.06 5.61
CA VAL A 78 1.85 1.05 4.52
C VAL A 78 1.99 2.47 5.06
N GLY A 79 1.36 2.79 6.19
CA GLY A 79 1.52 4.09 6.84
C GLY A 79 2.98 4.41 7.17
N LYS A 80 3.70 3.45 7.78
CA LYS A 80 5.13 3.58 8.09
C LYS A 80 5.97 3.70 6.82
N TYR A 81 5.73 2.86 5.82
CA TYR A 81 6.45 2.86 4.56
C TYR A 81 6.34 4.22 3.84
N CYS A 82 5.13 4.79 3.78
CA CYS A 82 4.89 6.09 3.14
C CYS A 82 5.48 7.27 3.92
N SER A 83 5.62 7.14 5.25
CA SER A 83 6.11 8.24 6.10
C SER A 83 7.55 8.67 5.80
N SER A 84 8.34 7.83 5.13
CA SER A 84 9.71 8.18 4.69
C SER A 84 9.74 9.23 3.59
N TYR A 85 8.68 9.34 2.78
CA TYR A 85 8.57 10.28 1.67
C TYR A 85 7.16 10.88 1.57
N PRO A 86 6.72 11.68 2.54
CA PRO A 86 5.34 12.15 2.65
C PRO A 86 4.89 13.04 1.48
N ASP A 87 5.81 13.64 0.73
CA ASP A 87 5.50 14.44 -0.46
C ASP A 87 5.35 13.60 -1.73
N ARG A 88 5.77 12.32 -1.70
CA ARG A 88 5.83 11.40 -2.85
C ARG A 88 4.91 10.19 -2.68
N LEU A 89 4.76 9.68 -1.47
CA LEU A 89 4.07 8.44 -1.14
C LEU A 89 2.88 8.74 -0.22
N MET A 90 1.67 8.53 -0.72
CA MET A 90 0.43 8.89 -0.03
C MET A 90 -0.27 7.61 0.46
N PRO A 91 -0.36 7.35 1.77
CA PRO A 91 -1.02 6.16 2.27
C PRO A 91 -2.54 6.29 2.11
N VAL A 92 -3.17 5.26 1.55
CA VAL A 92 -4.63 5.13 1.47
C VAL A 92 -5.03 3.86 2.21
N MET A 93 -5.96 4.00 3.14
CA MET A 93 -6.44 2.90 3.98
C MET A 93 -7.91 2.57 3.68
N SER A 94 -8.23 1.28 3.65
CA SER A 94 -9.62 0.81 3.68
C SER A 94 -10.10 0.64 5.12
N ALA A 95 -11.39 0.85 5.36
CA ALA A 95 -12.07 0.28 6.52
C ALA A 95 -12.76 -1.03 6.11
N ASN A 96 -12.71 -2.06 6.95
CA ASN A 96 -13.48 -3.29 6.78
C ASN A 96 -14.89 -3.08 7.34
N PRO A 97 -15.93 -2.87 6.52
CA PRO A 97 -17.25 -2.48 7.01
C PRO A 97 -17.93 -3.54 7.91
N LEU A 98 -17.48 -4.80 7.86
CA LEU A 98 -18.03 -5.89 8.68
C LEU A 98 -17.36 -5.98 10.05
N LEU A 99 -16.07 -5.67 10.15
CA LEU A 99 -15.28 -5.76 11.38
C LEU A 99 -15.15 -4.40 12.08
N ASP A 100 -15.11 -3.32 11.32
CA ASP A 100 -14.84 -1.96 11.79
C ASP A 100 -16.11 -1.18 12.14
N LYS A 101 -16.84 -1.66 13.15
CA LYS A 101 -18.06 -0.99 13.64
C LYS A 101 -17.82 0.44 14.20
N SER A 102 -16.56 0.86 14.43
CA SER A 102 -16.22 2.12 15.09
C SER A 102 -15.14 2.99 14.42
N GLN A 103 -14.55 2.58 13.29
CA GLN A 103 -13.33 3.24 12.76
C GLN A 103 -13.56 4.57 12.04
N TRP A 104 -14.82 5.01 11.85
CA TRP A 104 -15.10 6.39 11.46
C TRP A 104 -14.50 7.42 12.44
N ARG A 105 -14.33 7.04 13.72
CA ARG A 105 -13.69 7.89 14.76
C ARG A 105 -12.17 7.86 14.68
N ASN A 106 -11.57 6.74 14.29
CA ASN A 106 -10.10 6.54 14.26
C ASN A 106 -9.43 7.14 13.02
N LEU A 107 -10.16 7.26 11.91
CA LEU A 107 -9.70 7.97 10.71
C LEU A 107 -9.34 9.45 11.00
N ARG A 108 -9.93 10.07 12.02
CA ARG A 108 -9.61 11.45 12.43
C ARG A 108 -8.34 11.58 13.28
N SER A 109 -7.94 10.52 13.99
CA SER A 109 -6.80 10.57 14.93
C SER A 109 -5.45 10.28 14.30
N THR A 110 -5.41 9.69 13.10
CA THR A 110 -4.18 9.34 12.38
C THR A 110 -3.62 10.46 11.50
N GLY A 111 -4.25 11.65 11.49
CA GLY A 111 -3.85 12.77 10.63
C GLY A 111 -4.12 12.54 9.14
N VAL A 112 -4.77 11.43 8.77
CA VAL A 112 -5.16 11.12 7.39
C VAL A 112 -6.45 11.86 7.06
N SER A 113 -6.33 13.06 6.50
CA SER A 113 -7.47 13.85 6.03
C SER A 113 -8.03 13.25 4.74
N ILE A 114 -9.04 12.39 4.85
CA ILE A 114 -9.91 12.08 3.71
C ILE A 114 -10.79 13.32 3.48
N THR A 115 -10.38 14.17 2.55
CA THR A 115 -11.17 15.35 2.17
C THR A 115 -12.23 14.92 1.15
N LEU A 116 -13.37 14.40 1.62
CA LEU A 116 -14.57 14.32 0.79
C LEU A 116 -15.19 15.72 0.76
N ARG A 117 -14.85 16.52 -0.25
CA ARG A 117 -15.63 17.72 -0.57
C ARG A 117 -16.88 17.25 -1.30
N GLY A 118 -18.00 17.20 -0.58
CA GLY A 118 -19.34 17.24 -1.15
C GLY A 118 -19.74 18.68 -1.44
#